data_AF-A0AAP1F1S2-F1
#
_entry.id   AF-A0AAP1F1S2-F1
#
_cell.length_a   1.000
_cell.length_b   1.000
_cell.length_c   1.000
_cell.angle_alpha   90.00
_cell.angle_beta   90.00
_cell.angle_gamma   90.00
#
_symmetry.space_group_name_H-M   'P 1'
#
loop_
_entity.id
_entity.type
_entity.pdbx_description
1 polymer ?
#
loop_
_entity_poly.entity_id
_entity_poly.type
_entity_poly.pdbx_seq_one_letter_code
_entity_poly.pdbx_strand_id
1 'polypeptide(L)'
;MLALAAGVATTASAQHSVLIYATNQNPGVKAILVQNLKVRSGWSCTPVPSNGQTTSLAPVFVGSNFVAIGFGTTDCRSGTALRGLNQPKFTPGDVYQVFIDVYNNGIRVSQ
;
A
#
# COMPACT_ATOMS: atom_id res chain seq x y z
N MET A 1 -12.25 37.28 36.18
CA MET A 1 -10.94 36.75 35.73
C MET A 1 -11.21 35.84 34.54
N LEU A 2 -10.94 36.28 33.30
CA LEU A 2 -11.06 35.42 32.11
C LEU A 2 -9.72 34.73 31.88
N ALA A 3 -9.71 33.40 31.92
CA ALA A 3 -8.54 32.61 31.58
C ALA A 3 -8.46 32.43 30.05
N LEU A 4 -7.42 33.00 29.44
CA LEU A 4 -7.07 32.77 28.03
C LEU A 4 -6.41 31.39 27.94
N ALA A 5 -7.16 30.37 27.49
CA ALA A 5 -6.57 29.09 27.13
C ALA A 5 -5.85 29.24 25.79
N ALA A 6 -4.51 29.30 25.84
CA ALA A 6 -3.67 29.19 24.66
C ALA A 6 -3.78 27.76 24.11
N GLY A 7 -4.66 27.57 23.13
CA GLY A 7 -4.76 26.32 22.37
C GLY A 7 -3.47 26.10 21.60
N VAL A 8 -2.71 25.08 21.97
CA VAL A 8 -1.55 24.63 21.21
C VAL A 8 -2.09 24.07 19.89
N ALA A 9 -2.06 24.88 18.84
CA ALA A 9 -2.29 24.40 17.49
C ALA A 9 -1.08 23.57 17.09
N THR A 10 -1.09 22.28 17.44
CA THR A 10 -0.18 21.33 16.81
C THR A 10 -0.57 21.29 15.34
N THR A 11 0.25 21.89 14.48
CA THR A 11 0.12 21.76 13.04
C THR A 11 0.39 20.30 12.69
N ALA A 12 -0.65 19.46 12.68
CA ALA A 12 -0.57 18.19 12.00
C ALA A 12 -0.35 18.51 10.52
N SER A 13 0.86 18.31 10.02
CA SER A 13 1.13 18.37 8.58
C SER A 13 0.09 17.46 7.92
N ALA A 14 -0.83 18.02 7.13
CA ALA A 14 -1.79 17.24 6.39
C ALA A 14 -0.99 16.31 5.47
N GLN A 15 -0.94 15.03 5.81
CA GLN A 15 -0.18 14.06 5.03
C GLN A 15 -0.87 13.93 3.68
N HIS A 16 -0.17 14.34 2.61
CA HIS A 16 -0.63 14.16 1.24
C HIS A 16 -0.75 12.66 0.96
N SER A 17 -1.89 12.22 0.42
CA SER A 17 -2.11 10.85 0.00
C SER A 17 -1.78 10.66 -1.48
N VAL A 18 -1.10 9.58 -1.82
CA VAL A 18 -0.72 9.18 -3.17
C VAL A 18 -1.59 8.00 -3.61
N LEU A 19 -2.07 8.04 -4.85
CA LEU A 19 -2.83 6.95 -5.46
C LEU A 19 -1.91 5.75 -5.75
N ILE A 20 -2.41 4.54 -5.52
CA ILE A 20 -1.69 3.31 -5.90
C ILE A 20 -2.50 2.56 -6.93
N TYR A 21 -1.81 2.10 -7.97
CA TYR A 21 -2.33 1.20 -8.98
C TYR A 21 -1.54 -0.10 -8.97
N ALA A 22 -2.20 -1.22 -9.24
CA ALA A 22 -1.53 -2.50 -9.39
C ALA A 22 -1.91 -3.20 -10.68
N THR A 23 -0.94 -3.83 -11.32
CA THR A 23 -1.14 -4.68 -12.50
C THR A 23 -0.65 -6.08 -12.16
N ASN A 24 -1.51 -7.09 -12.34
CA ASN A 24 -1.19 -8.46 -11.99
C ASN A 24 -1.12 -9.37 -13.22
N GLN A 25 0.07 -9.92 -13.47
CA GLN A 25 0.33 -10.92 -14.50
C GLN A 25 0.63 -12.31 -13.89
N ASN A 26 0.67 -12.43 -12.57
CA ASN A 26 0.92 -13.68 -11.88
C ASN A 26 -0.40 -14.37 -11.51
N PRO A 27 -0.72 -15.54 -12.10
CA PRO A 27 -1.98 -16.25 -11.83
C PRO A 27 -2.09 -16.77 -10.39
N GLY A 28 -0.96 -16.92 -9.69
CA GLY A 28 -0.94 -17.32 -8.28
C GLY A 28 -1.32 -16.18 -7.33
N VAL A 29 -1.23 -14.92 -7.75
CA VAL A 29 -1.60 -13.77 -6.92
C VAL A 29 -3.06 -13.42 -7.16
N LYS A 30 -3.83 -13.33 -6.08
CA LYS A 30 -5.27 -12.99 -6.09
C LYS A 30 -5.58 -11.70 -5.31
N ALA A 31 -4.69 -11.30 -4.41
CA ALA A 31 -4.76 -10.01 -3.72
C ALA A 31 -3.36 -9.46 -3.45
N ILE A 32 -3.28 -8.15 -3.28
CA ILE A 32 -2.08 -7.46 -2.79
C ILE A 32 -2.41 -6.84 -1.43
N LEU A 33 -1.57 -7.14 -0.45
CA LEU A 33 -1.53 -6.46 0.83
C LEU A 33 -0.51 -5.33 0.76
N VAL A 34 -0.94 -4.10 1.04
CA VAL A 34 -0.06 -2.97 1.31
C VAL A 34 -0.10 -2.70 2.81
N GLN A 35 1.01 -2.97 3.49
CA GLN A 35 1.14 -2.83 4.95
C GLN A 35 2.09 -1.69 5.28
N ASN A 36 1.62 -0.73 6.09
CA ASN A 36 2.49 0.25 6.72
C ASN A 36 3.36 -0.44 7.77
N LEU A 37 4.67 -0.27 7.66
CA LEU A 37 5.64 -0.95 8.52
C LEU A 37 5.72 -0.37 9.94
N LYS A 38 5.23 0.86 10.13
CA LYS A 38 5.24 1.56 11.44
C LYS A 38 3.87 1.60 12.10
N VAL A 39 2.79 1.40 11.34
CA VAL A 39 1.41 1.48 11.84
C VAL A 39 0.73 0.14 11.62
N ARG A 40 0.57 -0.65 12.69
CA ARG A 40 0.01 -2.02 12.60
C ARG A 40 -1.39 -2.06 11.99
N SER A 41 -2.24 -1.08 12.30
CA SER A 41 -3.59 -0.95 11.72
C SER A 41 -3.60 -0.33 10.32
N GLY A 42 -2.47 0.21 9.86
CA GLY A 42 -2.34 0.89 8.57
C GLY A 42 -2.07 -0.11 7.46
N TRP A 43 -3.07 -0.86 7.05
CA TRP A 43 -2.94 -1.81 5.95
C TRP A 43 -4.18 -1.84 5.07
N SER A 44 -4.00 -2.26 3.82
CA SER A 44 -5.09 -2.53 2.90
C SER A 44 -4.84 -3.82 2.14
N CYS A 45 -5.89 -4.62 1.98
CA CYS A 45 -5.88 -5.79 1.11
C CYS A 45 -6.82 -5.52 -0.06
N THR A 46 -6.31 -5.62 -1.28
CA THR A 46 -7.10 -5.37 -2.48
C THR A 46 -7.02 -6.60 -3.39
N PRO A 47 -8.17 -7.22 -3.74
CA PRO A 47 -8.21 -8.24 -4.78
C PRO A 47 -7.70 -7.69 -6.10
N VAL A 48 -6.84 -8.44 -6.78
CA VAL A 48 -6.26 -8.04 -8.07
C VAL A 48 -6.41 -9.17 -9.10
N PRO A 49 -7.18 -8.98 -10.18
CA PRO A 49 -7.33 -10.00 -11.21
C PRO A 49 -6.02 -10.21 -11.97
N SER A 50 -5.67 -11.47 -12.24
CA SER A 50 -4.46 -11.86 -12.99
C SER A 50 -4.65 -11.79 -14.51
N ASN A 51 -5.30 -10.73 -14.99
CA ASN A 51 -5.61 -10.51 -16.41
C ASN A 51 -4.78 -9.38 -17.03
N GLY A 52 -3.76 -8.88 -16.32
CA GLY A 52 -2.93 -7.76 -16.77
C GLY A 52 -3.63 -6.40 -16.76
N GLN A 53 -4.86 -6.29 -16.23
CA GLN A 53 -5.52 -5.00 -16.07
C GLN A 53 -5.06 -4.29 -14.80
N THR A 54 -5.02 -2.96 -14.88
CA THR A 54 -4.69 -2.10 -13.76
C THR A 54 -5.88 -1.97 -12.81
N THR A 55 -5.63 -2.18 -11.52
CA THR A 55 -6.60 -2.07 -10.43
C THR A 55 -6.18 -0.97 -9.47
N SER A 56 -7.11 -0.13 -9.06
CA SER A 56 -6.85 0.88 -8.02
C SER A 56 -6.79 0.22 -6.64
N LEU A 57 -5.76 0.57 -5.87
CA LEU A 57 -5.59 0.16 -4.48
C LEU A 57 -6.00 1.32 -3.55
N ALA A 58 -6.04 1.03 -2.24
CA ALA A 58 -6.19 2.10 -1.25
C ALA A 58 -4.98 3.05 -1.31
N PRO A 59 -5.19 4.37 -1.26
CA PRO A 59 -4.11 5.34 -1.29
C PRO A 59 -3.26 5.27 -0.02
N VAL A 60 -2.04 5.78 -0.11
CA VAL A 60 -1.05 5.78 0.98
C VAL A 60 -0.49 7.16 1.23
N PHE A 61 0.00 7.41 2.44
CA PHE A 61 0.56 8.72 2.78
C PHE A 61 2.02 8.86 2.34
N VAL A 62 2.35 10.03 1.79
CA VAL A 62 3.74 10.44 1.45
C VAL A 62 4.65 10.28 2.69
N GLY A 63 5.88 9.82 2.46
CA GLY A 63 6.92 9.68 3.48
C GLY A 63 6.73 8.50 4.46
N SER A 64 5.61 7.78 4.38
CA SER A 64 5.39 6.56 5.16
C SER A 64 6.04 5.34 4.50
N ASN A 65 6.49 4.38 5.30
CA ASN A 65 7.18 3.18 4.79
C ASN A 65 6.18 2.02 4.70
N PHE A 66 6.07 1.43 3.51
CA PHE A 66 5.15 0.34 3.21
C PHE A 66 5.89 -0.88 2.69
N VAL A 67 5.22 -2.03 2.74
CA VAL A 67 5.60 -3.25 2.03
C VAL A 67 4.42 -3.74 1.20
N ALA A 68 4.69 -4.16 -0.04
CA ALA A 68 3.71 -4.82 -0.90
C ALA A 68 3.92 -6.34 -0.86
N ILE A 69 2.84 -7.10 -0.65
CA ILE A 69 2.88 -8.56 -0.50
C ILE A 69 1.76 -9.18 -1.33
N GLY A 70 2.11 -10.12 -2.22
CA GLY A 70 1.13 -10.89 -2.99
C GLY A 70 0.57 -12.06 -2.20
N PHE A 71 -0.75 -12.24 -2.24
CA PHE A 71 -1.46 -13.33 -1.56
C PHE A 71 -2.13 -14.28 -2.56
N GLY A 72 -2.16 -15.57 -2.21
CA GLY A 72 -2.82 -16.62 -3.01
C GLY A 72 -4.35 -16.68 -2.85
N THR A 73 -4.91 -15.82 -2.00
CA THR A 73 -6.33 -15.69 -1.68
C THR A 73 -6.75 -14.23 -1.84
N THR A 74 -8.05 -13.98 -2.00
CA THR A 74 -8.60 -12.62 -2.11
C THR A 74 -8.69 -11.91 -0.75
N ASP A 75 -8.72 -12.66 0.35
CA ASP A 75 -8.63 -12.14 1.72
C ASP A 75 -7.23 -12.34 2.28
N CYS A 76 -6.57 -11.23 2.64
CA CYS A 76 -5.23 -11.22 3.23
C CYS A 76 -5.24 -11.44 4.75
N ARG A 77 -6.39 -11.35 5.44
CA ARG A 77 -6.49 -11.56 6.90
C ARG A 77 -6.37 -13.03 7.27
N SER A 78 -7.00 -13.88 6.48
CA SER A 78 -7.01 -15.34 6.64
C SER A 78 -6.06 -16.05 5.67
N GLY A 79 -5.60 -15.33 4.64
CA GLY A 79 -4.73 -15.84 3.59
C GLY A 79 -3.27 -16.04 4.01
N THR A 80 -2.51 -16.63 3.10
CA THR A 80 -1.05 -16.73 3.22
C THR A 80 -0.39 -16.01 2.05
N ALA A 81 0.70 -15.29 2.35
CA ALA A 81 1.55 -14.69 1.34
C ALA A 81 2.08 -15.78 0.38
N LEU A 82 2.05 -15.49 -0.92
CA LEU A 82 2.51 -16.44 -1.93
C LEU A 82 4.02 -16.63 -1.78
N ARG A 83 4.46 -17.87 -1.61
CA ARG A 83 5.89 -18.21 -1.49
C ARG A 83 6.61 -17.94 -2.82
N GLY A 84 7.87 -17.53 -2.73
CA GLY A 84 8.72 -17.28 -3.91
C GLY A 84 8.60 -15.89 -4.52
N LEU A 85 7.66 -15.06 -4.06
CA LEU A 85 7.62 -13.63 -4.40
C LEU A 85 8.43 -12.82 -3.40
N ASN A 86 9.20 -11.85 -3.92
CA ASN A 86 9.80 -10.81 -3.09
C ASN A 86 8.70 -9.90 -2.48
N GLN A 87 9.06 -9.21 -1.41
CA GLN A 87 8.19 -8.28 -0.70
C GLN A 87 8.83 -6.89 -0.71
N PRO A 88 8.71 -6.14 -1.83
CA PRO A 88 9.37 -4.85 -1.95
C PRO A 88 8.84 -3.88 -0.91
N LYS A 89 9.79 -3.23 -0.22
CA LYS A 89 9.51 -2.10 0.66
C LYS A 89 9.63 -0.81 -0.16
N PHE A 90 8.74 0.14 0.09
CA PHE A 90 8.74 1.41 -0.62
C PHE A 90 8.27 2.55 0.28
N THR A 91 8.70 3.77 -0.06
CA THR A 91 8.30 5.01 0.60
C THR A 91 7.85 5.96 -0.49
N PRO A 92 6.54 6.24 -0.61
CA PRO A 92 6.03 7.18 -1.60
C PRO A 92 6.69 8.54 -1.37
N GLY A 93 7.35 9.05 -2.41
CA GLY A 93 7.80 10.43 -2.47
C GLY A 93 6.63 11.38 -2.72
N ASP A 94 6.93 12.65 -2.96
CA ASP A 94 5.92 13.61 -3.43
C ASP A 94 5.66 13.40 -4.93
N VAL A 95 4.89 12.36 -5.24
CA VAL A 95 4.54 11.92 -6.60
C VAL A 95 3.02 11.85 -6.75
N TYR A 96 2.53 11.85 -7.98
CA TYR A 96 1.10 11.71 -8.25
C TYR A 96 0.57 10.29 -8.02
N GLN A 97 1.38 9.27 -8.31
CA GLN A 97 0.94 7.88 -8.30
C GLN A 97 2.09 6.91 -8.08
N VAL A 98 1.77 5.74 -7.53
CA VAL A 98 2.66 4.59 -7.39
C VAL A 98 2.07 3.41 -8.15
N PHE A 99 2.92 2.66 -8.85
CA PHE A 99 2.54 1.44 -9.55
C PHE A 99 3.17 0.22 -8.88
N ILE A 100 2.36 -0.83 -8.69
CA ILE A 100 2.76 -2.14 -8.20
C ILE A 100 2.53 -3.17 -9.31
N ASP A 101 3.61 -3.59 -9.95
CA ASP A 101 3.54 -4.60 -11.01
C ASP A 101 3.90 -5.98 -10.44
N VAL A 102 3.02 -6.94 -10.65
CA VAL A 102 3.19 -8.32 -10.19
C VAL A 102 3.44 -9.24 -11.38
N TYR A 103 4.60 -9.87 -11.38
CA TYR A 103 5.07 -10.83 -12.37
C TYR A 103 5.20 -12.23 -11.75
N ASN A 104 5.42 -13.23 -12.60
CA ASN A 104 5.59 -14.61 -12.15
C ASN A 104 6.75 -14.79 -11.15
N ASN A 105 7.81 -13.98 -11.29
CA ASN A 105 9.03 -14.08 -10.50
C ASN A 105 9.19 -12.96 -9.46
N GLY A 106 8.20 -12.06 -9.29
CA GLY A 106 8.32 -11.01 -8.30
C GLY A 106 7.31 -9.88 -8.42
N ILE A 107 7.44 -8.94 -7.51
CA ILE A 107 6.68 -7.70 -7.40
C ILE A 107 7.69 -6.55 -7.56
N ARG A 108 7.33 -5.58 -8.39
CA ARG A 108 8.08 -4.33 -8.59
C ARG A 108 7.21 -3.15 -8.18
N VAL A 109 7.82 -2.17 -7.54
CA VAL A 109 7.19 -0.89 -7.23
C VAL A 109 7.89 0.21 -8.02
N SER A 110 7.14 1.13 -8.61
CA SER A 110 7.63 2.33 -9.29
C SER A 110 6.77 3.55 -8.96
N GLN A 111 7.36 4.74 -9.04
CA GLN A 111 6.77 6.01 -8.59
C GLN A 111 7.36 7.17 -9.38
#